data_AF-A0A5B7CEA9-F1
#
_entry.id   AF-A0A5B7CEA9-F1
#
_cell.length_a   1.000
_cell.length_b   1.000
_cell.length_c   1.000
_cell.angle_alpha   90.00
_cell.angle_beta   90.00
_cell.angle_gamma   90.00
#
_symmetry.space_group_name_H-M   'P 1'
#
loop_
_entity.id
_entity.type
_entity.pdbx_description
1 polymer ?
#
loop_
_entity_poly.entity_id
_entity_poly.type
_entity_poly.pdbx_seq_one_letter_code
_entity_poly.pdbx_strand_id
1 'polypeptide(L)'
;ELESFTSSSRSENSAGSKLLDQGSLTISGLHLTMLPFKKMSFFTDKKEVQRSAIALGYAAHAISLIASYLEVPLRYPLQLGGSRSYIHDYAPSIEPTSSELTSTSSLSTNLKPIEFPIFLEGQDTTRAAYAVFLLNKDLEQLLNFIGVNSLGPCHVLANLKELLRTILSPEYIDR
;
A
#
# COMPACT_ATOMS: atom_id res chain seq x y z
N GLU A 1 -33.13 -49.48 -25.93
CA GLU A 1 -31.83 -49.77 -26.55
C GLU A 1 -30.74 -49.33 -25.59
N LEU A 2 -29.74 -50.19 -25.47
CA LEU A 2 -28.71 -50.26 -24.43
C LEU A 2 -27.46 -49.42 -24.81
N GLU A 3 -26.61 -49.20 -23.79
CA GLU A 3 -25.16 -48.92 -23.83
C GLU A 3 -24.71 -47.47 -24.17
N SER A 4 -23.68 -46.89 -23.53
CA SER A 4 -22.63 -47.44 -22.67
C SER A 4 -21.96 -46.37 -21.81
N PHE A 5 -21.52 -46.82 -20.63
CA PHE A 5 -20.53 -46.17 -19.77
C PHE A 5 -19.14 -46.23 -20.42
N THR A 6 -18.36 -45.16 -20.30
CA THR A 6 -16.89 -45.29 -20.21
C THR A 6 -16.39 -44.46 -19.03
N SER A 7 -16.05 -45.17 -17.96
CA SER A 7 -15.17 -44.70 -16.91
C SER A 7 -13.73 -44.83 -17.39
N SER A 8 -12.93 -43.77 -17.31
CA SER A 8 -11.49 -43.89 -17.15
C SER A 8 -11.05 -42.98 -16.02
N SER A 9 -10.60 -43.61 -14.95
CA SER A 9 -9.96 -43.03 -13.79
C SER A 9 -8.46 -42.85 -14.08
N ARG A 10 -7.90 -41.67 -13.79
CA ARG A 10 -6.67 -41.59 -12.98
C ARG A 10 -6.25 -40.17 -12.60
N SER A 11 -5.89 -40.09 -11.32
CA SER A 11 -4.93 -39.20 -10.67
C SER A 11 -5.42 -37.81 -10.24
N GLU A 12 -5.89 -37.76 -9.00
CA GLU A 12 -5.59 -36.65 -8.10
C GLU A 12 -4.08 -36.38 -8.08
N ASN A 13 -3.71 -35.10 -8.12
CA ASN A 13 -2.69 -34.52 -7.26
C ASN A 13 -2.76 -32.98 -7.30
N SER A 14 -3.28 -32.44 -6.19
CA SER A 14 -2.92 -31.24 -5.43
C SER A 14 -2.25 -30.01 -6.09
N ALA A 15 -2.74 -28.86 -5.63
CA ALA A 15 -2.10 -27.55 -5.53
C ALA A 15 -2.10 -26.64 -6.79
N GLY A 16 -3.06 -25.72 -6.81
CA GLY A 16 -3.06 -24.57 -7.71
C GLY A 16 -4.19 -23.62 -7.32
N SER A 17 -3.87 -22.67 -6.44
CA SER A 17 -4.73 -21.64 -5.86
C SER A 17 -5.90 -21.21 -6.75
N LYS A 18 -7.14 -21.47 -6.30
CA LYS A 18 -8.31 -20.70 -6.73
C LYS A 18 -7.97 -19.23 -6.46
N LEU A 19 -7.73 -18.47 -7.52
CA LEU A 19 -7.54 -17.04 -7.48
C LEU A 19 -8.85 -16.48 -6.95
N LEU A 20 -8.85 -16.14 -5.67
CA LEU A 20 -9.96 -15.48 -5.01
C LEU A 20 -10.31 -14.28 -5.89
N ASP A 21 -11.55 -14.24 -6.36
CA ASP A 21 -12.08 -13.17 -7.20
C ASP A 21 -11.92 -11.85 -6.43
N GLN A 22 -10.78 -11.19 -6.65
CA GLN A 22 -10.49 -9.89 -6.08
C GLN A 22 -11.35 -8.91 -6.85
N GLY A 23 -12.60 -8.77 -6.39
CA GLY A 23 -13.55 -7.82 -6.96
C GLY A 23 -12.86 -6.50 -7.23
N SER A 24 -12.96 -6.04 -8.48
CA SER A 24 -12.30 -4.82 -8.95
C SER A 24 -12.62 -3.64 -8.03
N LEU A 25 -11.64 -3.16 -7.28
CA LEU A 25 -11.78 -1.98 -6.42
C LEU A 25 -11.48 -0.72 -7.25
N THR A 26 -12.29 0.32 -7.08
CA THR A 26 -12.04 1.62 -7.72
C THR A 26 -12.02 2.75 -6.69
N ILE A 27 -11.20 3.78 -6.92
CA ILE A 27 -11.29 5.06 -6.19
C ILE A 27 -11.64 6.13 -7.21
N SER A 28 -12.78 6.80 -7.05
CA SER A 28 -13.28 7.83 -7.99
C SER A 28 -13.30 7.36 -9.45
N GLY A 29 -13.66 6.09 -9.69
CA GLY A 29 -13.69 5.48 -11.03
C GLY A 29 -12.34 4.99 -11.55
N LEU A 30 -11.24 5.17 -10.79
CA LEU A 30 -9.93 4.63 -11.13
C LEU A 30 -9.77 3.20 -10.62
N HIS A 31 -9.58 2.24 -11.53
CA HIS A 31 -9.31 0.85 -11.17
C HIS A 31 -7.98 0.72 -10.41
N LEU A 32 -8.07 0.14 -9.22
CA LEU A 32 -6.93 -0.13 -8.35
C LEU A 32 -6.27 -1.45 -8.75
N THR A 33 -5.57 -1.46 -9.88
CA THR A 33 -4.62 -2.53 -10.18
C THR A 33 -3.29 -2.13 -9.54
N MET A 34 -3.08 -2.57 -8.31
CA MET A 34 -1.75 -2.51 -7.70
C MET A 34 -0.90 -3.56 -8.39
N LEU A 35 -0.01 -3.11 -9.28
CA LEU A 35 0.91 -4.00 -9.97
C LEU A 35 1.75 -4.71 -8.91
N PRO A 36 1.70 -6.05 -8.81
CA PRO A 36 2.57 -6.75 -7.87
C PRO A 36 4.01 -6.45 -8.28
N PHE A 37 4.79 -5.85 -7.37
CA PHE A 37 6.19 -5.47 -7.59
C PHE A 37 7.06 -6.62 -8.17
N LYS A 38 6.61 -7.87 -7.98
CA LYS A 38 7.25 -9.09 -8.51
C LYS A 38 7.07 -9.30 -10.03
N LYS A 39 6.14 -8.61 -10.68
CA LYS A 39 5.83 -8.75 -12.12
C LYS A 39 6.19 -7.48 -12.88
N MET A 40 7.38 -6.94 -12.62
CA MET A 40 7.92 -5.82 -13.39
C MET A 40 8.82 -6.37 -14.49
N SER A 41 8.35 -6.35 -15.74
CA SER A 41 9.25 -6.48 -16.89
C SER A 41 9.69 -5.08 -17.31
N PHE A 42 10.81 -4.99 -18.04
CA PHE A 42 11.27 -3.76 -18.70
C PHE A 42 10.19 -3.10 -19.62
N PHE A 43 9.05 -3.76 -19.86
CA PHE A 43 7.94 -3.32 -20.71
C PHE A 43 6.67 -2.95 -19.93
N THR A 44 6.79 -2.40 -18.71
CA THR A 44 5.59 -1.93 -18.01
C THR A 44 5.06 -0.67 -18.70
N ASP A 45 3.76 -0.65 -19.04
CA ASP A 45 3.13 0.49 -19.71
C ASP A 45 3.22 1.74 -18.81
N LYS A 46 3.75 2.84 -19.34
CA LYS A 46 3.82 4.13 -18.64
C LYS A 46 2.45 4.56 -18.11
N LYS A 47 1.38 4.24 -18.84
CA LYS A 47 0.01 4.55 -18.39
C LYS A 47 -0.42 3.70 -17.20
N GLU A 48 0.01 2.45 -17.11
CA GLU A 48 -0.30 1.59 -15.96
C GLU A 48 0.43 2.07 -14.71
N VAL A 49 1.73 2.35 -14.82
CA VAL A 49 2.53 2.94 -13.74
C VAL A 49 1.91 4.24 -13.22
N GLN A 50 1.51 5.13 -14.14
CA GLN A 50 0.84 6.37 -13.78
C GLN A 50 -0.50 6.13 -13.09
N ARG A 51 -1.32 5.18 -13.56
CA ARG A 51 -2.59 4.83 -12.90
C ARG A 51 -2.36 4.29 -11.49
N SER A 52 -1.40 3.38 -11.30
CA SER A 52 -1.05 2.87 -9.98
C SER A 52 -0.55 3.98 -9.05
N ALA A 53 0.26 4.92 -9.55
CA ALA A 53 0.73 6.08 -8.79
C ALA A 53 -0.44 6.99 -8.34
N ILE A 54 -1.37 7.31 -9.24
CA ILE A 54 -2.57 8.10 -8.91
C ILE A 54 -3.42 7.38 -7.85
N ALA A 55 -3.66 6.09 -8.06
CA ALA A 55 -4.42 5.24 -7.14
C ALA A 55 -3.84 5.24 -5.73
N LEU A 56 -2.52 5.05 -5.62
CA LEU A 56 -1.85 4.99 -4.33
C LEU A 56 -1.76 6.38 -3.67
N GLY A 57 -1.63 7.44 -4.46
CA GLY A 57 -1.78 8.81 -4.00
C GLY A 57 -3.16 9.08 -3.39
N TYR A 58 -4.24 8.62 -4.03
CA TYR A 58 -5.59 8.73 -3.46
C TYR A 58 -5.75 7.91 -2.18
N ALA A 59 -5.18 6.70 -2.12
CA ALA A 59 -5.17 5.91 -0.89
C ALA A 59 -4.46 6.64 0.25
N ALA A 60 -3.29 7.24 -0.01
CA ALA A 60 -2.55 8.04 0.96
C ALA A 60 -3.37 9.26 1.45
N HIS A 61 -4.03 9.97 0.54
CA HIS A 61 -4.95 11.05 0.88
C HIS A 61 -6.10 10.58 1.80
N ALA A 62 -6.74 9.46 1.45
CA ALA A 62 -7.83 8.90 2.25
C ALA A 62 -7.36 8.53 3.67
N ILE A 63 -6.20 7.87 3.78
CA ILE A 63 -5.59 7.50 5.06
C ILE A 63 -5.30 8.74 5.91
N SER A 64 -4.71 9.79 5.31
CA SER A 64 -4.43 11.05 6.00
C SER A 64 -5.70 11.72 6.53
N LEU A 65 -6.79 11.70 5.75
CA LEU A 65 -8.07 12.28 6.16
C LEU A 65 -8.72 11.47 7.28
N ILE A 66 -8.75 10.13 7.15
CA ILE A 66 -9.31 9.25 8.19
C ILE A 66 -8.54 9.43 9.49
N ALA A 67 -7.21 9.44 9.45
CA ALA A 67 -6.38 9.70 10.62
C ALA A 67 -6.71 11.05 11.28
N SER A 68 -6.91 12.10 10.48
CA SER A 68 -7.32 13.41 10.99
C SER A 68 -8.71 13.39 11.63
N TYR A 69 -9.69 12.67 11.05
CA TYR A 69 -11.04 12.58 11.60
C TYR A 69 -11.11 11.72 12.87
N LEU A 70 -10.24 10.72 12.99
CA LEU A 70 -10.10 9.89 14.19
C LEU A 70 -9.18 10.53 15.25
N GLU A 71 -8.60 11.70 14.96
CA GLU A 71 -7.62 12.38 15.81
C GLU A 71 -6.39 11.51 16.16
N VAL A 72 -5.99 10.62 15.23
CA VAL A 72 -4.84 9.74 15.40
C VAL A 72 -3.65 10.28 14.60
N PRO A 73 -2.53 10.67 15.25
CA PRO A 73 -1.34 11.08 14.53
C PRO A 73 -0.69 9.89 13.81
N LEU A 74 -0.44 10.03 12.51
CA LEU A 74 0.24 8.99 11.72
C LEU A 74 1.71 8.85 12.14
N ARG A 75 2.19 7.60 12.21
CA ARG A 75 3.60 7.31 12.54
C ARG A 75 4.54 7.69 11.40
N TYR A 76 4.07 7.58 10.16
CA TYR A 76 4.83 7.93 8.97
C TYR A 76 4.14 9.08 8.21
N PRO A 77 4.46 10.35 8.56
CA PRO A 77 3.85 11.51 7.93
C PRO A 77 3.90 11.50 6.40
N LEU A 78 2.77 11.85 5.78
CA LEU A 78 2.58 11.87 4.33
C LEU A 78 2.81 13.26 3.76
N GLN A 79 3.55 13.35 2.65
CA GLN A 79 3.59 14.51 1.77
C GLN A 79 2.72 14.23 0.55
N LEU A 80 1.54 14.83 0.56
CA LEU A 80 0.50 14.58 -0.43
C LEU A 80 0.76 15.41 -1.69
N GLY A 81 0.98 14.73 -2.81
CA GLY A 81 1.30 15.33 -4.11
C GLY A 81 0.54 14.68 -5.27
N GLY A 82 -0.64 14.10 -5.00
CA GLY A 82 -1.38 13.31 -5.98
C GLY A 82 -0.58 12.08 -6.42
N SER A 83 -0.31 11.96 -7.73
CA SER A 83 0.51 10.85 -8.27
C SER A 83 1.98 10.89 -7.86
N ARG A 84 2.45 11.98 -7.24
CA ARG A 84 3.81 12.15 -6.74
C ARG A 84 3.80 12.38 -5.23
N SER A 85 3.12 11.49 -4.51
CA SER A 85 3.07 11.53 -3.04
C SER A 85 4.27 10.80 -2.42
N TYR A 86 4.70 11.25 -1.25
CA TYR A 86 5.85 10.70 -0.51
C TYR A 86 5.46 10.39 0.94
N ILE A 87 6.19 9.45 1.55
CA ILE A 87 6.05 9.08 2.96
C ILE A 87 7.40 9.23 3.66
N HIS A 88 7.38 9.70 4.91
CA HIS A 88 8.57 9.98 5.70
C HIS A 88 8.83 8.90 6.72
N ASP A 89 10.07 8.42 6.78
CA ASP A 89 10.57 7.64 7.90
C ASP A 89 11.54 8.46 8.75
N TYR A 90 11.29 8.45 10.06
CA TYR A 90 12.11 9.11 11.08
C TYR A 90 13.03 8.12 11.80
N ALA A 91 13.11 6.86 11.34
CA ALA A 91 14.09 5.92 11.86
C ALA A 91 15.52 6.51 11.78
N PRO A 92 16.33 6.37 12.84
CA PRO A 92 17.69 6.89 12.84
C PRO A 92 18.50 6.22 11.72
N SER A 93 18.98 7.03 10.77
CA SER A 93 19.85 6.55 9.70
C SER A 93 21.16 6.03 10.27
N ILE A 94 21.42 4.73 10.10
CA ILE A 94 22.72 4.11 10.36
C ILE A 94 23.49 4.09 9.04
N GLU A 95 23.74 5.25 8.41
CA GLU A 95 24.70 5.30 7.29
C GLU A 95 26.05 5.86 7.76
N PRO A 96 27.17 5.17 7.45
CA PRO A 96 28.50 5.73 7.64
C PRO A 96 28.67 6.88 6.64
N THR A 97 28.85 8.08 7.17
CA THR A 97 29.21 9.31 6.45
C THR A 97 30.19 9.04 5.31
N SER A 98 29.75 9.29 4.08
CA SER A 98 30.61 9.38 2.90
C SER A 98 30.29 10.69 2.16
N SER A 99 31.10 11.71 2.47
CA SER A 99 31.40 12.97 1.75
C SER A 99 30.29 13.72 1.00
N GLU A 100 29.96 14.94 1.46
CA GLU A 100 30.45 16.23 0.90
C GLU A 100 29.92 16.47 -0.53
N LEU A 101 29.08 17.48 -0.84
CA LEU A 101 29.29 18.90 -0.61
C LEU A 101 27.93 19.64 -0.72
N THR A 102 27.59 20.48 0.24
CA THR A 102 27.23 21.90 0.05
C THR A 102 26.96 22.53 1.42
N SER A 103 27.83 23.46 1.75
CA SER A 103 27.93 24.17 3.02
C SER A 103 26.72 25.07 3.30
N THR A 104 26.21 25.06 4.53
CA THR A 104 26.30 26.16 5.52
C THR A 104 25.20 26.07 6.58
N SER A 105 25.61 26.21 7.84
CA SER A 105 24.83 26.78 8.95
C SER A 105 23.60 26.01 9.48
N SER A 106 23.81 25.15 10.47
CA SER A 106 23.44 25.41 11.87
C SER A 106 23.42 24.12 12.69
N LEU A 107 23.97 24.22 13.90
CA LEU A 107 24.04 23.17 14.90
C LEU A 107 22.62 22.87 15.40
N SER A 108 21.93 21.94 14.74
CA SER A 108 20.73 21.29 15.25
C SER A 108 20.84 19.83 14.83
N THR A 109 20.57 18.91 15.75
CA THR A 109 20.35 17.48 15.48
C THR A 109 19.05 17.30 14.69
N ASN A 110 18.91 17.99 13.55
CA ASN A 110 17.82 17.83 12.60
C ASN A 110 18.13 16.56 11.80
N LEU A 111 17.75 15.41 12.35
CA LEU A 111 17.55 14.21 11.55
C LEU A 111 16.46 14.52 10.53
N LYS A 112 16.84 14.98 9.33
CA LYS A 112 15.89 15.19 8.24
C LYS A 112 15.28 13.81 7.93
N PRO A 113 13.95 13.65 7.98
CA PRO A 113 13.33 12.37 7.69
C PRO A 113 13.67 11.92 6.27
N ILE A 114 13.83 10.61 6.09
CA ILE A 114 14.07 10.03 4.76
C ILE A 114 12.74 9.94 4.04
N GLU A 115 12.67 10.55 2.86
CA GLU A 115 11.50 10.53 1.99
C GLU A 115 11.50 9.32 1.05
N PHE A 116 10.40 8.58 1.02
CA PHE A 116 10.19 7.45 0.12
C PHE A 116 8.99 7.70 -0.82
N PRO A 117 9.12 7.44 -2.13
CA PRO A 117 8.05 7.71 -3.09
C PRO A 117 6.92 6.67 -2.99
N ILE A 118 5.67 7.12 -2.93
CA ILE A 118 4.46 6.27 -2.97
C ILE A 118 4.08 5.96 -4.43
N PHE A 119 5.06 5.87 -5.30
CA PHE A 119 4.88 5.61 -6.72
C PHE A 119 6.16 5.00 -7.28
N LEU A 120 6.04 4.32 -8.41
CA LEU A 120 7.17 3.73 -9.08
C LEU A 120 7.89 4.83 -9.89
N GLU A 121 9.16 5.08 -9.58
CA GLU A 121 10.03 5.98 -10.33
C GLU A 121 11.26 5.19 -10.83
N GLY A 122 11.30 4.90 -12.12
CA GLY A 122 12.44 4.21 -12.75
C GLY A 122 12.71 2.80 -12.18
N GLN A 123 13.96 2.57 -11.77
CA GLN A 123 14.43 1.27 -11.25
C GLN A 123 14.30 1.12 -9.73
N ASP A 124 13.88 2.17 -9.02
CA ASP A 124 13.85 2.20 -7.54
C ASP A 124 12.59 1.54 -6.94
N THR A 125 12.27 0.36 -7.46
CA THR A 125 11.12 -0.45 -7.03
C THR A 125 11.17 -0.80 -5.55
N THR A 126 12.37 -0.97 -4.98
CA THR A 126 12.57 -1.26 -3.55
C THR A 126 12.15 -0.10 -2.66
N ARG A 127 12.48 1.15 -3.04
CA ARG A 127 12.09 2.34 -2.28
C ARG A 127 10.58 2.54 -2.31
N ALA A 128 9.97 2.34 -3.47
CA ALA A 128 8.52 2.39 -3.63
C ALA A 128 7.81 1.29 -2.83
N ALA A 129 8.30 0.05 -2.89
CA ALA A 129 7.75 -1.06 -2.11
C ALA A 129 7.84 -0.80 -0.60
N TYR A 130 8.95 -0.20 -0.15
CA TYR A 130 9.11 0.22 1.24
C TYR A 130 8.12 1.31 1.63
N ALA A 131 7.89 2.33 0.78
CA ALA A 131 6.87 3.34 1.02
C ALA A 131 5.46 2.73 1.17
N VAL A 132 5.11 1.76 0.33
CA VAL A 132 3.82 1.04 0.41
C VAL A 132 3.71 0.24 1.71
N PHE A 133 4.80 -0.39 2.14
CA PHE A 133 4.87 -1.09 3.42
C PHE A 133 4.64 -0.14 4.60
N LEU A 134 5.29 1.03 4.61
CA LEU A 134 5.10 2.06 5.63
C LEU A 134 3.65 2.59 5.64
N LEU A 135 3.07 2.83 4.46
CA LEU A 135 1.67 3.22 4.34
C LEU A 135 0.73 2.15 4.92
N ASN A 136 1.03 0.87 4.72
CA ASN A 136 0.28 -0.22 5.34
C ASN A 136 0.45 -0.25 6.86
N LYS A 137 1.61 0.18 7.39
CA LYS A 137 1.85 0.28 8.83
C LYS A 137 1.04 1.40 9.47
N ASP A 138 0.81 2.50 8.77
CA ASP A 138 -0.15 3.51 9.22
C ASP A 138 -1.59 2.98 9.21
N LEU A 139 -2.00 2.23 8.17
CA LEU A 139 -3.30 1.56 8.17
C LEU A 139 -3.47 0.57 9.32
N GLU A 140 -2.46 -0.24 9.60
CA GLU A 140 -2.44 -1.19 10.72
C GLU A 140 -2.62 -0.46 12.06
N GLN A 141 -2.00 0.71 12.21
CA GLN A 141 -2.20 1.55 13.39
C GLN A 141 -3.65 2.04 13.51
N LEU A 142 -4.24 2.55 12.42
CA LEU A 142 -5.63 3.03 12.43
C LEU A 142 -6.63 1.89 12.72
N LEU A 143 -6.41 0.72 12.13
CA LEU A 143 -7.21 -0.48 12.41
C LEU A 143 -7.10 -0.88 13.90
N ASN A 144 -5.88 -0.93 14.44
CA ASN A 144 -5.67 -1.24 15.85
C ASN A 144 -6.33 -0.20 16.77
N PHE A 145 -6.32 1.09 16.40
CA PHE A 145 -6.97 2.16 17.14
C PHE A 145 -8.49 1.94 17.26
N ILE A 146 -9.14 1.47 16.20
CA ILE A 146 -10.58 1.16 16.21
C ILE A 146 -10.90 -0.27 16.70
N GLY A 147 -9.90 -1.04 17.13
CA GLY A 147 -10.06 -2.39 17.66
C GLY A 147 -10.20 -3.50 16.61
N VAL A 148 -9.72 -3.29 15.38
CA VAL A 148 -9.76 -4.27 14.28
C VAL A 148 -8.34 -4.74 13.95
N ASN A 149 -8.18 -6.04 13.67
CA ASN A 149 -6.90 -6.59 13.23
C ASN A 149 -6.64 -6.35 11.74
N SER A 150 -5.41 -5.99 11.39
CA SER A 150 -5.00 -5.92 9.99
C SER A 150 -4.89 -7.31 9.35
N LEU A 151 -5.08 -7.36 8.03
CA LEU A 151 -4.90 -8.57 7.20
C LEU A 151 -3.42 -8.83 6.87
N GLY A 152 -2.49 -8.07 7.45
CA GLY A 152 -1.05 -8.20 7.24
C GLY A 152 -0.40 -7.06 6.44
N PRO A 153 0.94 -7.12 6.23
CA PRO A 153 1.77 -5.99 5.81
C PRO A 153 1.68 -5.58 4.33
N CYS A 154 1.17 -6.46 3.46
CA CYS A 154 1.14 -6.21 2.00
C CYS A 154 -0.28 -5.92 1.47
N HIS A 155 -1.25 -5.73 2.36
CA HIS A 155 -2.68 -5.70 2.01
C HIS A 155 -3.30 -4.30 2.11
N VAL A 156 -2.62 -3.26 1.61
CA VAL A 156 -3.05 -1.84 1.73
C VAL A 156 -4.52 -1.65 1.36
N LEU A 157 -4.94 -2.13 0.19
CA LEU A 157 -6.32 -1.93 -0.27
C LEU A 157 -7.35 -2.70 0.56
N ALA A 158 -7.03 -3.93 0.96
CA ALA A 158 -7.93 -4.74 1.76
C ALA A 158 -8.06 -4.18 3.19
N ASN A 159 -6.95 -3.72 3.77
CA ASN A 159 -6.92 -3.04 5.06
C ASN A 159 -7.67 -1.70 5.03
N LEU A 160 -7.49 -0.90 3.97
CA LEU A 160 -8.24 0.34 3.79
C LEU A 160 -9.75 0.07 3.62
N LYS A 161 -10.12 -0.95 2.84
CA LYS A 161 -11.52 -1.36 2.70
C LYS A 161 -12.12 -1.77 4.04
N GLU A 162 -11.39 -2.55 4.83
CA GLU A 162 -11.83 -3.00 6.15
C GLU A 162 -11.95 -1.83 7.15
N LEU A 163 -11.01 -0.89 7.11
CA LEU A 163 -11.06 0.33 7.91
C LEU A 163 -12.33 1.13 7.56
N LEU A 164 -12.56 1.41 6.28
CA LEU A 164 -13.74 2.12 5.80
C LEU A 164 -15.04 1.41 6.18
N ARG A 165 -15.10 0.08 5.98
CA ARG A 165 -16.26 -0.73 6.34
C ARG A 165 -16.60 -0.60 7.82
N THR A 166 -15.59 -0.53 8.68
CA THR A 166 -15.77 -0.46 10.13
C THR A 166 -16.18 0.93 10.58
N ILE A 167 -15.47 1.98 10.16
CA ILE A 167 -15.76 3.36 10.62
C ILE A 167 -17.08 3.91 10.07
N LEU A 168 -17.57 3.37 8.95
CA LEU A 168 -18.86 3.74 8.36
C LEU A 168 -20.00 2.83 8.83
N SER A 169 -19.72 1.84 9.68
CA SER A 169 -20.77 0.97 10.22
C SER A 169 -21.58 1.72 11.28
N PRO A 170 -22.90 1.51 11.37
CA PRO A 170 -23.72 2.17 12.38
C PRO A 170 -23.25 1.85 13.79
N GLU A 171 -22.75 0.63 14.02
CA GLU A 171 -22.22 0.20 15.32
C GLU A 171 -21.00 1.00 15.80
N TYR A 172 -20.22 1.56 14.87
CA TYR A 172 -19.08 2.41 15.19
C TYR A 172 -19.50 3.88 15.35
N ILE A 173 -20.44 4.36 14.54
CA ILE A 173 -20.90 5.76 14.56
C ILE A 173 -21.74 6.06 15.80
N ASP A 174 -22.54 5.09 16.25
CA ASP A 174 -23.42 5.24 17.42
C ASP A 174 -22.68 5.06 18.77
N ARG A 175 -21.35 4.95 18.74
CA ARG A 175 -20.48 4.69 19.90
C ARG A 175 -19.95 5.96 20.53
#